data_AF-A0A840L966-F1
#
_entry.id   AF-A0A840L966-F1
#
_cell.length_a   1.000
_cell.length_b   1.000
_cell.length_c   1.000
_cell.angle_alpha   90.00
_cell.angle_beta   90.00
_cell.angle_gamma   90.00
#
_symmetry.space_group_name_H-M   'P 1'
#
loop_
_entity.id
_entity.type
_entity.pdbx_description
1 polymer ?
#
loop_
_entity_poly.entity_id
_entity_poly.type
_entity_poly.pdbx_seq_one_letter_code
_entity_poly.pdbx_strand_id
1 'polypeptide(L)' 'MQVASGKVIAGKVVVEGLSLAEGEVVTVVKQDGEPVVHLSAEEEAELLEAMAEADRGDTISAEELFARLSRPG' A
#
# COMPACT_ATOMS: atom_id res chain seq x y z
N MET A 1 1.87 -16.88 12.27
CA MET A 1 1.83 -16.68 10.81
C MET A 1 3.13 -16.03 10.39
N GLN A 2 3.87 -16.65 9.48
CA GLN A 2 5.06 -16.06 8.84
C GLN A 2 4.68 -15.68 7.40
N VAL A 3 5.11 -14.51 6.94
CA VAL A 3 4.93 -14.06 5.55
C VAL A 3 6.30 -14.03 4.91
N ALA A 4 6.46 -14.74 3.80
CA ALA A 4 7.67 -14.75 2.99
C ALA A 4 7.31 -14.42 1.54
N SER A 5 8.15 -13.63 0.87
CA SER A 5 7.98 -13.30 -0.54
C SER A 5 8.76 -14.27 -1.40
N GLY A 6 8.14 -14.75 -2.48
CA GLY A 6 8.77 -15.62 -3.47
C GLY A 6 8.49 -15.13 -4.88
N LYS A 7 9.24 -15.66 -5.85
CA LYS A 7 9.02 -15.41 -7.28
C LYS A 7 8.41 -16.63 -7.94
N VAL A 8 7.57 -16.41 -8.95
CA VAL A 8 7.06 -17.50 -9.77
C VAL A 8 8.07 -17.82 -10.88
N ILE A 9 8.62 -19.03 -10.86
CA ILE A 9 9.54 -19.55 -11.90
C ILE A 9 8.95 -20.86 -12.42
N ALA A 10 8.74 -20.95 -13.74
CA ALA A 10 8.13 -22.12 -14.39
C ALA A 10 6.78 -22.56 -13.75
N GLY A 11 5.94 -21.59 -13.38
CA GLY A 11 4.64 -21.84 -12.76
C GLY A 11 4.69 -22.28 -11.29
N LYS A 12 5.87 -22.24 -10.65
CA LYS A 12 6.07 -22.61 -9.23
C LYS A 12 6.49 -21.41 -8.41
N VAL A 13 5.97 -21.26 -7.20
CA VAL A 13 6.43 -20.24 -6.25
C VAL A 13 7.75 -20.72 -5.64
N VAL A 14 8.83 -19.97 -5.88
CA VAL A 14 10.16 -20.20 -5.34
C VAL A 14 10.41 -19.16 -4.24
N VAL A 15 10.56 -19.61 -3.01
CA VAL A 15 10.88 -18.78 -1.84
C VAL A 15 12.30 -19.09 -1.41
N GLU A 16 13.18 -18.08 -1.41
CA GLU A 16 14.57 -18.24 -0.97
C GLU A 16 14.69 -18.02 0.55
N GLY A 17 15.52 -18.81 1.22
CA GLY A 17 15.81 -18.64 2.65
C GLY A 17 14.72 -19.13 3.62
N LEU A 18 13.64 -19.72 3.11
CA LEU A 18 12.59 -20.34 3.94
C LEU A 18 12.75 -21.86 3.93
N SER A 19 12.87 -22.47 5.11
CA SER A 19 12.83 -23.93 5.29
C SER A 19 11.42 -24.34 5.71
N LEU A 20 10.78 -25.19 4.91
CA LEU A 20 9.46 -25.74 5.20
C LEU A 20 9.61 -27.22 5.56
N ALA A 21 8.96 -27.65 6.64
CA ALA A 21 9.00 -29.03 7.06
C ALA A 21 8.10 -29.91 6.19
N GLU A 22 8.44 -31.19 6.05
CA GLU A 22 7.56 -32.14 5.37
C GLU A 22 6.22 -32.25 6.12
N GLY A 23 5.11 -32.21 5.37
CA GLY A 23 3.76 -32.23 5.92
C GLY A 23 3.24 -30.88 6.42
N GLU A 24 4.02 -29.81 6.32
CA GLU A 24 3.59 -28.46 6.71
C GLU A 24 2.51 -27.92 5.75
N VAL A 25 1.41 -27.41 6.32
CA VAL A 25 0.32 -26.81 5.55
C VAL A 25 0.65 -25.35 5.27
N VAL A 26 0.83 -25.01 3.99
CA VAL A 26 1.11 -23.64 3.54
C VAL A 26 -0.07 -23.04 2.80
N THR A 27 -0.27 -21.73 2.94
CA THR A 27 -1.26 -20.96 2.19
C THR A 27 -0.53 -20.02 1.24
N VAL A 28 -0.87 -20.06 -0.05
CA VAL A 28 -0.32 -19.14 -1.05
C VAL A 28 -1.30 -18.01 -1.27
N VAL A 29 -0.88 -16.78 -0.98
CA VAL A 29 -1.67 -15.57 -1.26
C VAL A 29 -1.06 -14.90 -2.48
N LYS A 30 -1.81 -14.88 -3.59
CA LYS A 30 -1.48 -14.06 -4.75
C LYS A 30 -2.13 -12.69 -4.54
N GLN A 31 -1.32 -11.64 -4.48
CA GLN A 31 -1.85 -10.31 -4.71
C GLN A 31 -2.25 -10.25 -6.18
N ASP A 32 -3.54 -10.15 -6.46
CA ASP A 32 -3.95 -9.59 -7.73
C ASP A 32 -3.34 -8.19 -7.82
N GLY A 33 -2.81 -7.83 -9.00
CA GLY A 33 -2.08 -6.58 -9.16
C GLY A 33 -2.86 -5.42 -8.54
N GLU A 34 -2.14 -4.43 -8.01
CA GLU A 34 -2.79 -3.28 -7.40
C GLU A 34 -3.91 -2.79 -8.33
N PRO A 35 -5.14 -2.61 -7.81
CA PRO A 35 -6.23 -2.13 -8.63
C PRO A 35 -5.76 -0.84 -9.27
N VAL A 36 -5.82 -0.80 -10.60
CA VAL A 36 -5.44 0.40 -11.32
C VAL A 36 -6.41 1.49 -10.90
N VAL A 37 -5.91 2.48 -10.16
CA VAL A 37 -6.69 3.66 -9.80
C VAL A 37 -6.83 4.48 -11.07
N HIS A 38 -8.06 4.63 -11.53
CA HIS A 38 -8.39 5.48 -12.67
C HIS A 38 -8.91 6.80 -12.14
N LEU A 39 -8.23 7.89 -12.50
CA LEU A 39 -8.68 9.25 -12.23
C LEU A 39 -9.33 9.80 -13.50
N SER A 40 -10.42 10.54 -13.32
CA SER A 40 -10.88 11.50 -14.32
C SER A 40 -9.86 12.63 -14.45
N ALA A 41 -9.94 13.41 -15.54
CA ALA A 41 -9.06 14.55 -15.75
C ALA A 41 -9.21 15.63 -14.65
N GLU A 42 -10.39 15.72 -14.02
CA GLU A 42 -10.65 16.63 -12.90
C GLU A 42 -9.96 16.14 -11.62
N GLU A 43 -10.13 14.86 -11.27
CA GLU A 43 -9.48 14.26 -10.10
C GLU A 43 -7.95 14.25 -10.23
N GLU A 44 -7.42 14.06 -11.45
CA GLU A 44 -5.97 14.17 -11.71
C GLU A 44 -5.47 15.59 -11.48
N ALA A 45 -6.21 16.61 -11.94
CA ALA A 45 -5.85 18.00 -11.71
C ALA A 45 -5.87 18.38 -10.22
N GLU A 46 -6.90 17.93 -9.48
CA GLU A 46 -7.02 18.14 -8.04
C GLU A 46 -5.84 17.47 -7.29
N LEU A 47 -5.50 16.23 -7.66
CA LEU A 47 -4.37 15.52 -7.04
C LEU A 47 -3.04 16.24 -7.29
N LEU A 48 -2.80 16.71 -8.52
CA LEU A 48 -1.58 17.45 -8.85
C LEU A 48 -1.49 18.77 -8.09
N GLU A 49 -2.62 19.46 -7.89
CA GLU A 49 -2.67 20.68 -7.08
C GLU A 49 -2.34 20.38 -5.61
N ALA A 50 -2.92 19.33 -5.02
CA ALA A 50 -2.66 18.91 -3.65
C ALA A 50 -1.19 18.49 -3.44
N MET A 51 -0.59 17.82 -4.43
CA MET A 51 0.85 17.49 -4.40
C MET A 51 1.71 18.77 -4.40
N ALA A 52 1.36 19.74 -5.25
CA ALA A 52 2.08 21.00 -5.32
C ALA A 52 1.91 21.84 -4.03
N GLU A 53 0.77 21.77 -3.36
CA GLU A 53 0.53 22.34 -2.02
C GLU A 53 1.49 21.73 -1.00
N ALA A 54 1.57 20.40 -0.93
CA ALA A 54 2.49 19.71 -0.03
C ALA A 54 3.95 20.07 -0.29
N ASP A 55 4.37 20.16 -1.56
CA ASP A 55 5.74 20.52 -1.95
C ASP A 55 6.12 21.95 -1.54
N ARG A 56 5.15 22.88 -1.56
CA ARG A 56 5.34 24.25 -1.05
C ARG A 56 5.37 24.33 0.48
N GLY A 57 5.06 23.24 1.16
CA GLY A 57 4.97 23.19 2.63
C GLY A 57 3.68 23.77 3.17
N ASP A 58 2.65 23.95 2.33
CA ASP A 58 1.30 24.38 2.70
C ASP A 58 0.60 23.19 3.43
N THR A 59 1.11 22.81 4.61
CA THR A 59 0.68 21.63 5.37
C THR A 59 0.46 22.00 6.84
N ILE A 60 -0.22 21.13 7.58
CA ILE A 60 -0.41 21.26 9.04
C ILE A 60 0.30 20.11 9.76
N SER A 61 0.66 20.33 11.03
CA SER A 61 1.24 19.26 11.85
C SER A 61 0.19 18.20 12.21
N ALA A 62 0.66 17.00 12.57
CA ALA A 62 -0.22 15.92 13.00
C ALA A 62 -1.00 16.31 14.27
N GLU A 63 -0.36 16.99 15.22
CA GLU A 63 -0.98 17.48 16.45
C GLU A 63 -2.12 18.47 16.16
N GLU A 64 -1.89 19.38 15.20
CA GLU A 64 -2.92 20.33 14.77
C GLU A 64 -4.10 19.62 14.08
N LEU A 65 -3.82 18.64 13.21
CA LEU A 65 -4.85 17.82 12.58
C LEU A 65 -5.73 17.13 13.62
N PHE A 66 -5.13 16.45 14.61
CA PHE A 66 -5.88 15.76 15.66
C PHE A 66 -6.67 16.73 16.54
N ALA A 67 -6.13 17.93 16.81
CA ALA A 67 -6.85 18.97 17.54
C ALA A 67 -8.08 19.49 16.76
N ARG A 68 -8.02 19.56 15.43
CA ARG A 68 -9.16 19.92 14.56
C ARG A 68 -10.22 18.82 14.53
N LEU A 69 -9.80 17.56 14.39
CA LEU A 69 -10.71 16.39 14.36
C LEU A 69 -11.38 16.10 15.71
N SER A 70 -10.73 16.46 16.83
CA SER A 70 -11.27 16.25 18.18
C SER A 70 -12.36 17.27 18.57
N ARG A 71 -12.60 18.30 17.74
CA ARG A 71 -13.71 19.23 17.96
C ARG A 71 -14.97 18.61 17.35
N PRO A 72 -16.02 18.31 18.14
CA PRO A 72 -17.31 17.97 17.56
C PRO A 72 -17.79 19.16 16.74
N GLY A 73 -18.05 18.93 15.44
CA GLY A 73 -18.71 19.88 14.56
C GLY A 73 -20.17 20.08 14.90
#